data_AF-A0A954LCP4-F1
#
_entry.id   AF-A0A954LCP4-F1
#
_cell.length_a   1.000
_cell.length_b   1.000
_cell.length_c   1.000
_cell.angle_alpha   90.00
_cell.angle_beta   90.00
_cell.angle_gamma   90.00
#
_symmetry.space_group_name_H-M   'P 1'
#
loop_
_entity.id
_entity.type
_entity.pdbx_description
1 polymer ?
#
loop_
_entity_poly.entity_id
_entity_poly.type
_entity_poly.pdbx_seq_one_letter_code
_entity_poly.pdbx_strand_id
1 'polypeptide(L)'
;MGQYFKPVNVTKQEYICPWCIGAGAKLWEWAANPCGAIFVLLLRRSSQTGGGDFGSTKPLFIEVANDGECSDVIAQVLQREGADAVADASQIVGRWAGDEIYLVGDYDESGDLYRRAKSWRNISESVVEAWNGFIEIPELKLRFEYCGCGECPDC
;
A
#
# COMPACT_ATOMS: atom_id res chain seq x y z
N MET A 1 15.81 -6.45 24.79
CA MET A 1 15.41 -5.44 23.79
C MET A 1 15.95 -5.91 22.45
N GLY A 2 15.16 -5.89 21.37
CA GLY A 2 15.53 -6.50 20.08
C GLY A 2 15.60 -5.46 18.97
N GLN A 3 16.28 -5.79 17.88
CA GLN A 3 16.49 -4.90 16.72
C GLN A 3 15.16 -4.55 16.03
N TYR A 4 15.02 -3.28 15.65
CA TYR A 4 13.87 -2.74 14.95
C TYR A 4 14.20 -2.43 13.50
N PHE A 5 13.22 -2.58 12.61
CA PHE A 5 13.36 -2.51 11.18
C PHE A 5 12.31 -1.57 10.59
N LYS A 6 12.76 -0.76 9.63
CA LYS A 6 11.94 0.23 8.93
C LYS A 6 12.18 0.11 7.42
N PRO A 7 11.14 -0.06 6.59
CA PRO A 7 11.27 0.03 5.15
C PRO A 7 11.61 1.46 4.74
N VAL A 8 12.62 1.62 3.89
CA VAL A 8 13.08 2.90 3.37
C VAL A 8 13.38 2.82 1.88
N ASN A 9 13.05 3.87 1.15
CA ASN A 9 13.45 4.09 -0.24
C ASN A 9 14.40 5.29 -0.29
N VAL A 10 15.67 5.01 -0.58
CA VAL A 10 16.75 5.99 -0.55
C VAL A 10 16.68 6.91 -1.77
N THR A 11 16.29 6.37 -2.93
CA THR A 11 16.14 7.14 -4.17
C THR A 11 15.11 8.27 -4.01
N LYS A 12 13.98 7.98 -3.35
CA LYS A 12 12.87 8.94 -3.20
C LYS A 12 12.83 9.65 -1.84
N GLN A 13 13.67 9.24 -0.88
CA GLN A 13 13.60 9.69 0.50
C GLN A 13 12.20 9.48 1.09
N GLU A 14 11.76 8.22 1.08
CA GLU A 14 10.48 7.78 1.63
C GLU A 14 10.69 6.68 2.65
N TYR A 15 9.79 6.58 3.62
CA TYR A 15 9.78 5.48 4.57
C TYR A 15 8.35 5.07 4.95
N ILE A 16 8.24 3.87 5.52
CA ILE A 16 6.99 3.36 6.08
C ILE A 16 7.23 3.13 7.56
N CYS A 17 6.43 3.75 8.41
CA CYS A 17 6.47 3.51 9.84
C CYS A 17 5.86 2.13 10.18
N PRO A 18 6.62 1.20 10.81
CA PRO A 18 6.11 -0.12 11.18
C PRO A 18 4.92 -0.06 12.13
N TRP A 19 4.94 0.89 13.07
CA TRP A 19 3.89 1.02 14.07
C TRP A 19 2.63 1.65 13.52
N CYS A 20 2.75 2.61 12.58
CA CYS A 20 1.58 3.24 11.97
C CYS A 20 0.70 2.27 11.19
N ILE A 21 1.26 1.16 10.71
CA ILE A 21 0.52 0.16 9.92
C ILE A 21 0.23 -1.12 10.72
N GLY A 22 0.57 -1.14 12.02
CA GLY A 22 0.38 -2.32 12.88
C GLY A 22 1.31 -3.50 12.59
N ALA A 23 2.41 -3.31 11.86
CA ALA A 23 3.33 -4.37 11.49
C ALA A 23 4.18 -4.90 12.65
N GLY A 24 4.40 -4.07 13.68
CA GLY A 24 5.54 -4.27 14.56
C GLY A 24 6.86 -3.96 13.84
N ALA A 25 7.96 -3.89 14.58
CA ALA A 25 9.24 -3.44 14.05
C ALA A 25 10.30 -4.54 13.99
N LYS A 26 10.07 -5.73 14.53
CA LYS A 26 11.08 -6.81 14.46
C LYS A 26 11.01 -7.50 13.11
N LEU A 27 12.15 -8.00 12.63
CA LEU A 27 12.23 -8.67 11.33
C LEU A 27 11.24 -9.84 11.19
N TRP A 28 11.07 -10.65 12.24
CA TRP A 28 10.12 -11.76 12.21
C TRP A 28 8.65 -11.29 12.13
N GLU A 29 8.32 -10.12 12.69
CA GLU A 29 6.97 -9.55 12.63
C GLU A 29 6.66 -9.17 11.19
N TRP A 30 7.58 -8.48 10.50
CA TRP A 30 7.50 -8.19 9.07
C TRP A 30 7.33 -9.45 8.20
N ALA A 31 8.00 -10.54 8.54
CA ALA A 31 7.91 -11.80 7.79
C ALA A 31 6.61 -12.59 8.06
N ALA A 32 6.01 -12.43 9.23
CA ALA A 32 4.89 -13.25 9.70
C ALA A 32 3.51 -12.64 9.45
N ASN A 33 3.42 -11.41 8.93
CA ASN A 33 2.16 -10.69 8.80
C ASN A 33 1.95 -10.05 7.41
N PRO A 34 0.71 -9.62 7.08
CA PRO A 34 0.39 -9.03 5.78
C PRO A 34 1.14 -7.73 5.48
N CYS A 35 1.68 -7.05 6.51
CA CYS A 35 2.45 -5.83 6.31
C CYS A 35 3.73 -6.09 5.52
N GLY A 36 4.34 -7.28 5.63
CA GLY A 36 5.46 -7.64 4.75
C GLY A 36 5.05 -7.75 3.27
N ALA A 37 3.80 -8.14 3.01
CA ALA A 37 3.33 -8.31 1.64
C ALA A 37 3.10 -6.97 0.90
N ILE A 38 3.10 -5.82 1.60
CA ILE A 38 3.02 -4.49 0.96
C ILE A 38 4.17 -4.26 -0.03
N PHE A 39 5.32 -4.90 0.18
CA PHE A 39 6.45 -4.84 -0.74
C PHE A 39 6.09 -5.38 -2.13
N VAL A 40 5.18 -6.36 -2.23
CA VAL A 40 4.70 -6.87 -3.52
C VAL A 40 4.00 -5.77 -4.29
N LEU A 41 3.18 -4.96 -3.61
CA LEU A 41 2.46 -3.84 -4.22
C LEU A 41 3.41 -2.69 -4.60
N LEU A 42 4.34 -2.35 -3.70
CA LEU A 42 5.30 -1.25 -3.89
C LEU A 42 6.34 -1.53 -4.98
N LEU A 43 6.81 -2.77 -5.08
CA LEU A 43 7.86 -3.18 -6.03
C LEU A 43 7.32 -3.64 -7.39
N ARG A 44 5.98 -3.75 -7.53
CA ARG A 44 5.35 -4.21 -8.77
C ARG A 44 5.75 -3.35 -9.96
N ARG A 45 6.48 -3.94 -10.92
CA ARG A 45 6.76 -3.34 -12.23
C ARG A 45 6.04 -4.12 -13.33
N SER A 46 4.95 -3.56 -13.86
CA SER A 46 4.22 -4.19 -14.96
C SER A 46 3.49 -3.14 -15.80
N SER A 47 3.33 -3.44 -17.09
CA SER A 47 2.57 -2.65 -18.06
C SER A 47 1.23 -3.30 -18.43
N GLN A 48 0.80 -4.34 -17.70
CA GLN A 48 -0.36 -5.18 -18.03
C GLN A 48 -1.54 -4.95 -17.08
N THR A 49 -2.73 -5.40 -17.50
CA THR A 49 -4.04 -5.27 -16.81
C THR A 49 -4.75 -6.62 -16.67
N GLY A 50 -3.98 -7.71 -16.62
CA GLY A 50 -4.51 -9.07 -16.53
C GLY A 50 -5.33 -9.28 -15.25
N GLY A 51 -6.17 -10.31 -15.23
CA GLY A 51 -6.92 -10.67 -14.03
C GLY A 51 -6.00 -10.86 -12.83
N GLY A 52 -6.32 -10.20 -11.71
CA GLY A 52 -5.50 -10.20 -10.50
C GLY A 52 -4.51 -9.03 -10.37
N ASP A 53 -4.40 -8.16 -11.38
CA ASP A 53 -3.60 -6.93 -11.26
C ASP A 53 -4.36 -5.82 -10.52
N PHE A 54 -3.61 -4.85 -10.01
CA PHE A 54 -4.18 -3.68 -9.36
C PHE A 54 -5.02 -2.87 -10.35
N GLY A 55 -6.28 -2.57 -9.99
CA GLY A 55 -7.20 -1.88 -10.89
C GLY A 55 -7.70 -2.72 -12.06
N SER A 56 -7.47 -4.05 -12.06
CA SER A 56 -8.12 -4.94 -13.02
C SER A 56 -9.64 -4.81 -12.87
N THR A 57 -10.32 -4.38 -13.94
CA THR A 57 -11.78 -4.22 -13.96
C THR A 57 -12.41 -5.59 -13.70
N LYS A 58 -13.05 -5.77 -12.53
CA LYS A 58 -13.77 -7.01 -12.26
C LYS A 58 -14.94 -7.15 -13.24
N PRO A 59 -15.21 -8.35 -13.79
CA PRO A 59 -16.43 -8.59 -14.55
C PRO A 59 -17.62 -8.32 -13.65
N LEU A 60 -18.52 -7.41 -14.07
CA LEU A 60 -19.78 -7.22 -13.38
C LEU A 60 -20.79 -8.22 -13.96
N PHE A 61 -21.41 -9.01 -13.10
CA PHE A 61 -22.58 -9.80 -13.46
C PHE A 61 -23.81 -8.97 -13.12
N ILE A 62 -24.52 -8.48 -14.14
CA ILE A 62 -25.78 -7.77 -13.99
C ILE A 62 -26.89 -8.79 -14.23
N GLU A 63 -27.67 -9.09 -13.19
CA GLU A 63 -28.91 -9.82 -13.35
C GLU A 63 -29.97 -8.86 -13.87
N VAL A 64 -30.33 -9.02 -15.15
CA VAL A 64 -31.42 -8.29 -15.77
C VAL A 64 -32.72 -8.96 -15.32
N ALA A 65 -33.48 -8.32 -14.42
CA ALA A 65 -34.87 -8.69 -14.19
C ALA A 65 -35.64 -8.54 -15.52
N ASN A 66 -36.61 -9.44 -15.79
CA ASN A 66 -37.29 -9.61 -17.09
C ASN A 66 -38.00 -8.35 -17.64
N ASP A 67 -38.02 -7.27 -16.88
CA ASP A 67 -38.74 -6.02 -17.07
C ASP A 67 -37.86 -4.75 -16.95
N GLY A 68 -36.53 -4.89 -16.74
CA GLY A 68 -35.61 -3.74 -16.74
C GLY A 68 -35.27 -3.23 -18.14
N GLU A 69 -35.30 -1.91 -18.35
CA GLU A 69 -34.88 -1.34 -19.63
C GLU A 69 -33.35 -1.38 -19.81
N CYS A 70 -32.89 -1.59 -21.05
CA CYS A 70 -31.47 -1.63 -21.39
C CYS A 70 -30.74 -0.31 -21.05
N SER A 71 -31.48 0.80 -20.95
CA SER A 71 -31.02 2.12 -20.51
C SER A 71 -30.52 2.12 -19.06
N ASP A 72 -31.13 1.35 -18.16
CA ASP A 72 -30.73 1.27 -16.75
C ASP A 72 -29.38 0.56 -16.59
N VAL A 73 -29.16 -0.47 -17.42
CA VAL A 73 -27.87 -1.18 -17.50
C VAL A 73 -26.78 -0.24 -18.00
N ILE A 74 -27.07 0.55 -19.05
CA ILE A 74 -26.13 1.53 -19.62
C ILE A 74 -25.81 2.64 -18.60
N ALA A 75 -26.80 3.13 -17.85
CA ALA A 75 -26.60 4.14 -16.82
C ALA A 75 -25.70 3.65 -15.67
N GLN A 76 -25.86 2.40 -15.24
CA GLN A 76 -25.00 1.78 -14.21
C GLN A 76 -23.55 1.59 -14.70
N VAL A 77 -23.36 1.25 -15.98
CA VAL A 77 -22.03 1.15 -16.59
C VAL A 77 -21.37 2.55 -16.70
N LEU A 78 -22.10 3.56 -17.17
CA LEU A 78 -21.60 4.93 -17.33
C LEU A 78 -21.28 5.63 -16.01
N GLN A 79 -22.07 5.41 -14.95
CA GLN A 79 -21.78 5.94 -13.60
C GLN A 79 -20.43 5.45 -13.06
N ARG A 80 -19.93 4.31 -13.54
CA ARG A 80 -18.67 3.72 -13.09
C ARG A 80 -17.49 4.06 -13.99
N GLU A 81 -17.70 4.22 -15.31
CA GLU A 81 -16.70 4.79 -16.23
C GLU A 81 -16.32 6.23 -15.83
N GLY A 82 -17.25 6.96 -15.21
CA GLY A 82 -17.02 8.30 -14.62
C GLY A 82 -16.74 8.32 -13.12
N ALA A 83 -16.66 7.16 -12.45
CA ALA A 83 -16.20 7.11 -11.07
C ALA A 83 -14.68 7.26 -11.09
N ASP A 84 -14.24 8.52 -11.07
CA ASP A 84 -12.84 8.91 -10.89
C ASP A 84 -12.21 7.98 -9.85
N ALA A 85 -11.26 7.17 -10.31
CA ALA A 85 -10.44 6.35 -9.46
C ALA A 85 -9.99 7.22 -8.30
N VAL A 86 -10.36 6.80 -7.09
CA VAL A 86 -9.94 7.36 -5.81
C VAL A 86 -8.55 7.97 -6.00
N ALA A 87 -8.48 9.29 -6.02
CA ALA A 87 -7.22 9.98 -6.23
C ALA A 87 -6.22 9.43 -5.19
N ASP A 88 -5.05 9.05 -5.68
CA ASP A 88 -3.81 8.73 -4.94
C ASP A 88 -3.41 7.24 -4.73
N ALA A 89 -4.33 6.26 -4.73
CA ALA A 89 -3.93 4.85 -4.53
C ALA A 89 -3.08 4.27 -5.69
N SER A 90 -3.34 4.70 -6.92
CA SER A 90 -2.57 4.30 -8.11
C SER A 90 -1.13 4.85 -8.11
N GLN A 91 -0.84 5.89 -7.32
CA GLN A 91 0.50 6.48 -7.23
C GLN A 91 1.47 5.70 -6.29
N ILE A 92 0.92 4.79 -5.48
CA ILE A 92 1.68 3.95 -4.55
C ILE A 92 2.08 2.62 -5.19
N VAL A 93 1.24 2.08 -6.07
CA VAL A 93 1.48 0.78 -6.71
C VAL A 93 2.67 0.87 -7.65
N GLY A 94 3.68 0.04 -7.44
CA GLY A 94 4.92 0.07 -8.22
C GLY A 94 5.79 1.30 -7.98
N ARG A 95 5.45 2.15 -6.99
CA ARG A 95 6.15 3.40 -6.72
C ARG A 95 7.64 3.22 -6.44
N TRP A 96 7.98 2.10 -5.83
CA TRP A 96 9.32 1.71 -5.39
C TRP A 96 10.00 0.80 -6.42
N ALA A 97 9.34 0.49 -7.55
CA ALA A 97 9.90 -0.39 -8.55
C ALA A 97 11.12 0.24 -9.24
N GLY A 98 12.29 -0.39 -9.08
CA GLY A 98 13.55 0.06 -9.68
C GLY A 98 14.35 1.08 -8.87
N ASP A 99 13.88 1.41 -7.67
CA ASP A 99 14.61 2.28 -6.73
C ASP A 99 15.55 1.50 -5.81
N GLU A 100 16.40 2.22 -5.09
CA GLU A 100 17.27 1.69 -4.04
C GLU A 100 16.52 1.64 -2.71
N ILE A 101 16.21 0.43 -2.23
CA ILE A 101 15.28 0.19 -1.12
C ILE A 101 15.88 -0.79 -0.12
N TYR A 102 15.63 -0.52 1.15
CA TYR A 102 16.10 -1.35 2.25
C TYR A 102 15.01 -1.57 3.29
N LEU A 103 15.02 -2.74 3.92
CA LEU A 103 14.42 -2.93 5.23
C LEU A 103 15.55 -2.72 6.26
N VAL A 104 15.77 -1.47 6.67
CA VAL A 104 16.95 -1.11 7.47
C VAL A 104 16.71 -1.36 8.95
N GLY A 105 17.69 -1.96 9.62
CA GLY A 105 17.69 -2.17 11.06
C GLY A 105 18.25 -0.96 11.83
N ASP A 106 17.77 -0.70 13.04
CA ASP A 106 18.23 0.39 13.90
C ASP A 106 19.68 0.25 14.39
N TYR A 107 20.24 -0.96 14.31
CA TYR A 107 21.64 -1.26 14.62
C TYR A 107 22.56 -1.15 13.39
N ASP A 108 22.03 -0.86 12.19
CA ASP A 108 22.86 -0.67 11.01
C ASP A 108 23.61 0.67 11.09
N GLU A 109 24.93 0.59 11.21
CA GLU A 109 25.81 1.76 11.25
C GLU A 109 26.15 2.28 9.84
N SER A 110 25.79 1.51 8.80
CA SER A 110 26.08 1.81 7.41
C SER A 110 25.23 2.98 6.91
N GLY A 111 25.80 4.19 6.92
CA GLY A 111 25.16 5.37 6.34
C GLY A 111 23.99 5.95 7.14
N ASP A 112 23.80 5.51 8.40
CA ASP A 112 22.82 6.01 9.37
C ASP A 112 21.39 6.11 8.82
N LEU A 113 21.04 5.19 7.91
CA LEU A 113 19.80 5.27 7.14
C LEU A 113 18.56 5.23 8.04
N TYR A 114 18.59 4.43 9.11
CA TYR A 114 17.46 4.33 10.04
C TYR A 114 17.11 5.67 10.70
N ARG A 115 18.12 6.43 11.16
CA ARG A 115 17.90 7.73 11.80
C ARG A 115 17.60 8.81 10.77
N ARG A 116 18.30 8.82 9.64
CA ARG A 116 18.08 9.78 8.54
C ARG A 116 16.67 9.67 7.97
N ALA A 117 16.12 8.46 7.88
CA ALA A 117 14.77 8.23 7.39
C ALA A 117 13.68 8.93 8.24
N LYS A 118 13.97 9.35 9.48
CA LYS A 118 13.01 10.13 10.28
C LYS A 118 12.64 11.47 9.64
N SER A 119 13.53 12.08 8.84
CA SER A 119 13.25 13.34 8.14
C SER A 119 12.69 13.14 6.73
N TRP A 120 12.50 11.90 6.31
CA TRP A 120 11.99 11.55 4.98
C TRP A 120 10.46 11.60 4.95
N ARG A 121 9.88 11.46 3.76
CA ARG A 121 8.42 11.42 3.63
C ARG A 121 7.88 10.11 4.18
N ASN A 122 6.97 10.18 5.15
CA ASN A 122 6.20 9.04 5.60
C ASN A 122 5.08 8.74 4.59
N ILE A 123 5.03 7.52 4.04
CA ILE A 123 3.98 7.10 3.11
C ILE A 123 3.06 6.01 3.70
N SER A 124 3.12 5.77 5.02
CA SER A 124 2.35 4.72 5.69
C SER A 124 0.84 4.77 5.41
N GLU A 125 0.22 5.95 5.48
CA GLU A 125 -1.22 6.12 5.26
C GLU A 125 -1.61 5.74 3.83
N SER A 126 -0.95 6.34 2.84
CA SER A 126 -1.18 6.05 1.42
C SER A 126 -0.94 4.57 1.07
N VAL A 127 0.03 3.92 1.74
CA VAL A 127 0.27 2.48 1.59
C VAL A 127 -0.89 1.64 2.14
N VAL A 128 -1.42 2.00 3.31
CA VAL A 128 -2.60 1.32 3.89
C VAL A 128 -3.82 1.48 2.98
N GLU A 129 -4.05 2.68 2.45
CA GLU A 129 -5.13 2.95 1.51
C GLU A 129 -5.01 2.12 0.23
N ALA A 130 -3.83 2.14 -0.42
CA ALA A 130 -3.58 1.37 -1.63
C ALA A 130 -3.70 -0.15 -1.39
N TRP A 131 -3.15 -0.64 -0.27
CA TRP A 131 -3.27 -2.05 0.11
C TRP A 131 -4.71 -2.46 0.34
N ASN A 132 -5.48 -1.67 1.10
CA ASN A 132 -6.87 -1.98 1.44
C ASN A 132 -7.82 -1.86 0.25
N GLY A 133 -7.47 -1.05 -0.76
CA GLY A 133 -8.16 -0.98 -2.04
C GLY A 133 -7.84 -2.17 -2.96
N PHE A 134 -6.65 -2.76 -2.81
CA PHE A 134 -6.21 -3.93 -3.58
C PHE A 134 -6.71 -5.26 -2.99
N ILE A 135 -6.52 -5.46 -1.68
CA ILE A 135 -6.76 -6.75 -1.05
C ILE A 135 -8.26 -6.98 -0.83
N GLU A 136 -8.75 -8.09 -1.39
CA GLU A 136 -10.17 -8.44 -1.32
C GLU A 136 -10.52 -9.26 -0.07
N ILE A 137 -9.50 -9.72 0.66
CA ILE A 137 -9.62 -10.56 1.86
C ILE A 137 -9.68 -9.62 3.08
N PRO A 138 -10.84 -9.47 3.75
CA PRO A 138 -11.01 -8.51 4.84
C PRO A 138 -10.02 -8.68 5.99
N GLU A 139 -9.62 -9.92 6.29
CA GLU A 139 -8.71 -10.27 7.38
C GLU A 139 -7.26 -9.83 7.11
N LEU A 140 -6.94 -9.55 5.85
CA LEU A 140 -5.61 -9.07 5.44
C LEU A 140 -5.55 -7.55 5.30
N LYS A 141 -6.65 -6.83 5.56
CA LYS A 141 -6.66 -5.37 5.55
C LYS A 141 -5.83 -4.81 6.70
N LEU A 142 -5.10 -3.74 6.41
CA LEU A 142 -4.27 -3.03 7.36
C LEU A 142 -5.06 -1.90 8.02
N ARG A 143 -4.61 -1.48 9.20
CA ARG A 143 -5.12 -0.30 9.89
C ARG A 143 -4.02 0.74 9.98
N PHE A 144 -4.37 1.99 9.70
CA PHE A 144 -3.49 3.12 9.91
C PHE A 144 -3.82 3.80 11.24
N GLU A 145 -2.81 4.03 12.07
CA GLU A 145 -2.94 4.75 13.33
C GLU A 145 -1.72 5.66 13.56
N TYR A 146 -1.93 6.82 14.18
CA TYR A 146 -0.82 7.67 14.64
C TYR A 146 -0.16 7.00 15.85
N CYS A 147 1.08 6.52 15.68
CA CYS A 147 1.71 5.59 16.61
C CYS A 147 2.22 6.23 17.92
N GLY A 148 2.44 7.56 17.97
CA GLY A 148 3.13 8.22 19.10
C GLY A 148 4.55 7.68 19.37
N CYS A 149 5.17 7.03 18.39
CA CYS A 149 6.38 6.23 18.58
C CYS A 149 7.70 7.04 18.57
N GLY A 150 7.65 8.35 18.33
CA GLY A 150 8.83 9.23 18.27
C GLY A 150 9.76 8.97 17.07
N GLU A 151 9.34 8.11 16.16
CA GLU A 151 10.06 7.71 14.94
C GLU A 151 9.48 8.35 13.67
N CYS A 152 8.39 9.12 13.84
CA CYS A 152 7.71 9.88 12.80
C CYS A 152 7.56 11.33 13.28
N PRO A 153 7.84 12.35 12.44
CA PRO A 153 7.63 13.75 12.82
C PRO A 153 6.16 14.10 13.07
N ASP A 154 5.26 13.46 12.31
CA ASP A 154 3.83 13.80 12.25
C ASP A 154 2.97 12.92 13.18
N CYS A 155 3.55 12.14 14.10
CA CYS A 155 2.85 11.15 14.93
C CYS A 155 3.01 11.38 16.44
#